data_AF-A0A6J7GVG8-F1
#
_entry.id   AF-A0A6J7GVG8-F1
#
_cell.length_a   1.000
_cell.length_b   1.000
_cell.length_c   1.000
_cell.angle_alpha   90.00
_cell.angle_beta   90.00
_cell.angle_gamma   90.00
#
_symmetry.space_group_name_H-M   'P 1'
#
loop_
_entity.id
_entity.type
_entity.pdbx_description
1 polymer ?
#
loop_
_entity_poly.entity_id
_entity_poly.type
_entity_poly.pdbx_seq_one_letter_code
_entity_poly.pdbx_strand_id
1 'polypeptide(L)'
;MGKWADGRALSKKCWALLKSNRYFLWFPILGLFLSLVPIVLSGLLMGVAVAVGVVWLAWVIGFIGLVFINFAFVIAGAALVASIDEELAGRESSLGYGFAKAFGRLGPLFTWSIIRAIVSSILGAIRSEGGSGVGALVTNLVASAGAAAWSIVTFFVTPCIMLGGESAIPAIKKSSHIVKEKWGTQVAGGVRIGLGVALIIIPGVLIVVGGFMLANISGPAALAVIVLGALVILFGILISSALKAIFSVALYRFANDEPKLGPFTGQELSAVLTSK
;
A
#
# COMPACT_ATOMS: atom_id res chain seq x y z
N MET A 1 -22.78 18.30 -13.76
CA MET A 1 -21.77 18.66 -12.74
C MET A 1 -20.57 17.78 -12.97
N GLY A 2 -19.37 18.35 -13.14
CA GLY A 2 -18.25 17.65 -13.78
C GLY A 2 -17.63 16.54 -12.90
N LYS A 3 -17.13 15.47 -13.54
CA LYS A 3 -16.38 14.33 -12.95
C LYS A 3 -15.29 14.75 -11.94
N TRP A 4 -14.78 15.98 -12.08
CA TRP A 4 -13.83 16.62 -11.17
C TRP A 4 -14.44 17.02 -9.81
N ALA A 5 -15.72 17.36 -9.70
CA ALA A 5 -16.36 17.64 -8.43
C ALA A 5 -16.53 16.34 -7.59
N ASP A 6 -16.91 15.25 -8.24
CA ASP A 6 -17.29 13.99 -7.57
C ASP A 6 -16.10 13.30 -6.90
N GLY A 7 -14.98 13.13 -7.61
CA GLY A 7 -13.77 12.57 -6.99
C GLY A 7 -13.12 13.46 -5.93
N ARG A 8 -13.39 14.78 -5.93
CA ARG A 8 -12.95 15.70 -4.85
C ARG A 8 -13.82 15.51 -3.61
N ALA A 9 -15.13 15.36 -3.78
CA ALA A 9 -16.04 15.04 -2.69
C ALA A 9 -15.66 13.71 -2.04
N LEU A 10 -15.37 12.69 -2.85
CA LEU A 10 -14.97 11.38 -2.35
C LEU A 10 -13.65 11.40 -1.56
N SER A 11 -12.63 12.11 -2.09
CA SER A 11 -11.36 12.29 -1.39
C SER A 11 -11.55 13.02 -0.05
N LYS A 12 -12.42 14.04 -0.01
CA LYS A 12 -12.78 14.75 1.23
C LYS A 12 -13.47 13.83 2.23
N LYS A 13 -14.34 12.92 1.80
CA LYS A 13 -15.02 11.95 2.66
C LYS A 13 -14.04 10.90 3.23
N CYS A 14 -13.13 10.37 2.42
CA CYS A 14 -12.05 9.51 2.92
C CYS A 14 -11.19 10.24 3.96
N TRP A 15 -10.86 11.51 3.71
CA TRP A 15 -10.10 12.33 4.65
C TRP A 15 -10.86 12.62 5.95
N ALA A 16 -12.15 12.94 5.85
CA ALA A 16 -13.01 13.15 7.01
C ALA A 16 -13.11 11.88 7.85
N LEU A 17 -13.30 10.72 7.22
CA LEU A 17 -13.34 9.43 7.93
C LEU A 17 -12.01 9.13 8.63
N LEU A 18 -10.87 9.35 7.96
CA LEU A 18 -9.55 9.19 8.59
C LEU A 18 -9.34 10.17 9.76
N LYS A 19 -9.83 11.41 9.64
CA LYS A 19 -9.71 12.43 10.69
C LYS A 19 -10.56 12.10 11.91
N SER A 20 -11.75 11.54 11.70
CA SER A 20 -12.63 11.04 12.76
C SER A 20 -12.03 9.78 13.42
N ASN A 21 -11.46 8.88 12.61
CA ASN A 21 -10.88 7.61 13.06
C ASN A 21 -9.35 7.62 12.98
N ARG A 22 -8.70 8.49 13.77
CA ARG A 22 -7.23 8.67 13.76
C ARG A 22 -6.47 7.38 14.06
N TYR A 23 -7.10 6.44 14.77
CA TYR A 23 -6.49 5.16 15.09
C TYR A 23 -6.19 4.30 13.85
N PHE A 24 -6.81 4.58 12.69
CA PHE A 24 -6.46 3.91 11.44
C PHE A 24 -4.99 4.04 11.05
N LEU A 25 -4.33 5.14 11.43
CA LEU A 25 -2.91 5.35 11.15
C LEU A 25 -2.01 4.42 11.97
N TRP A 26 -2.48 3.89 13.10
CA TRP A 26 -1.70 2.95 13.89
C TRP A 26 -1.52 1.60 13.19
N PHE A 27 -2.44 1.16 12.33
CA PHE A 27 -2.25 -0.09 11.59
C PHE A 27 -1.00 -0.09 10.71
N PRO A 28 -0.81 0.85 9.77
CA PRO A 28 0.40 0.86 8.95
C PRO A 28 1.67 1.15 9.77
N ILE A 29 1.57 1.92 10.88
CA ILE A 29 2.68 2.10 11.82
C ILE A 29 3.07 0.78 12.49
N LEU A 30 2.10 0.00 12.97
CA LEU A 30 2.35 -1.32 13.53
C LEU A 30 2.90 -2.27 12.47
N GLY A 31 2.44 -2.18 11.22
CA GLY A 31 3.03 -2.90 10.09
C GLY A 31 4.52 -2.59 9.91
N LEU A 32 4.92 -1.31 10.02
CA LEU A 32 6.34 -0.91 9.99
C LEU A 32 7.11 -1.55 11.15
N PHE A 33 6.61 -1.43 12.39
CA PHE A 33 7.29 -2.01 13.56
C PHE A 33 7.39 -3.54 13.48
N LEU A 34 6.33 -4.22 13.07
CA LEU A 34 6.32 -5.67 12.85
C LEU A 34 7.31 -6.09 11.76
N SER A 35 7.53 -5.23 10.75
CA SER A 35 8.51 -5.49 9.69
C SER A 35 9.97 -5.37 10.14
N LEU A 36 10.26 -4.68 11.25
CA LEU A 36 11.64 -4.52 11.74
C LEU A 36 12.27 -5.86 12.15
N VAL A 37 11.48 -6.76 12.74
CA VAL A 37 11.96 -8.08 13.17
C VAL A 37 12.52 -8.90 12.00
N PRO A 38 11.76 -9.16 10.92
CA PRO A 38 12.30 -9.88 9.78
C PRO A 38 13.41 -9.10 9.06
N ILE A 39 13.37 -7.76 9.00
CA ILE A 39 14.47 -6.95 8.42
C ILE A 39 15.79 -7.21 9.15
N VAL A 40 15.79 -7.08 10.48
CA VAL A 40 16.99 -7.23 11.30
C VAL A 40 17.48 -8.67 11.25
N LEU A 41 16.58 -9.65 11.44
CA LEU A 41 16.94 -11.07 11.42
C LEU A 41 17.48 -11.49 10.05
N SER A 42 16.80 -11.16 8.95
CA SER A 42 17.28 -11.53 7.62
C SER A 42 18.57 -10.82 7.29
N GLY A 43 18.71 -9.53 7.63
CA GLY A 43 19.94 -8.77 7.37
C GLY A 43 21.16 -9.34 8.09
N LEU A 44 21.02 -9.67 9.38
CA LEU A 44 22.09 -10.29 10.17
C LEU A 44 22.48 -11.66 9.60
N LEU A 45 21.50 -12.52 9.33
CA LEU A 45 21.73 -13.86 8.82
C LEU A 45 22.33 -13.85 7.40
N MET A 46 21.91 -12.91 6.55
CA MET A 46 22.53 -12.68 5.24
C MET A 46 23.99 -12.25 5.38
N GLY A 47 24.28 -11.31 6.29
CA GLY A 47 25.64 -10.85 6.54
C GLY A 47 26.57 -11.99 6.98
N VAL A 48 26.09 -12.85 7.88
CA VAL A 48 26.83 -14.07 8.28
C VAL A 48 27.04 -15.00 7.10
N ALA A 49 26.00 -15.31 6.32
CA ALA A 49 26.10 -16.20 5.16
C ALA A 49 27.12 -15.70 4.12
N VAL A 50 27.17 -14.39 3.87
CA VAL A 50 28.18 -13.77 3.00
C VAL A 50 29.57 -13.87 3.63
N ALA A 51 29.71 -13.58 4.93
CA ALA A 51 31.00 -13.64 5.63
C ALA A 51 31.62 -15.04 5.64
N VAL A 52 30.81 -16.10 5.66
CA VAL A 52 31.28 -17.49 5.57
C VAL A 52 31.38 -18.02 4.12
N GLY A 53 31.18 -17.16 3.12
CA GLY A 53 31.33 -17.50 1.69
C GLY A 53 30.16 -18.27 1.07
N VAL A 54 29.02 -18.39 1.75
CA VAL A 54 27.85 -19.17 1.30
C VAL A 54 26.80 -18.23 0.68
N VAL A 55 27.14 -17.63 -0.47
CA VAL A 55 26.34 -16.56 -1.10
C VAL A 55 24.92 -17.01 -1.48
N TRP A 56 24.74 -18.25 -1.95
CA TRP A 56 23.40 -18.76 -2.30
C TRP A 56 22.45 -18.79 -1.09
N LEU A 57 22.99 -19.06 0.11
CA LEU A 57 22.21 -19.07 1.35
C LEU A 57 21.75 -17.65 1.72
N ALA A 58 22.57 -16.63 1.47
CA ALA A 58 22.18 -15.24 1.67
C ALA A 58 20.97 -14.85 0.79
N TRP A 59 20.91 -15.32 -0.45
CA TRP A 59 19.73 -15.09 -1.31
C TRP A 59 18.47 -15.76 -0.79
N VAL A 60 18.58 -17.00 -0.31
CA VAL A 60 17.45 -17.73 0.29
C VAL A 60 16.95 -17.02 1.55
N ILE A 61 17.85 -16.63 2.46
CA ILE A 61 17.51 -15.88 3.67
C ILE A 61 16.87 -14.53 3.32
N GLY A 62 17.42 -13.82 2.34
CA GLY A 62 16.88 -12.55 1.89
C GLY A 62 15.46 -12.67 1.33
N PHE A 63 15.20 -13.72 0.55
CA PHE A 63 13.85 -13.98 0.04
C PHE A 63 12.86 -14.34 1.15
N ILE A 64 13.26 -15.18 2.11
CA ILE A 64 12.43 -15.50 3.28
C ILE A 64 12.16 -14.22 4.09
N GLY A 65 13.17 -13.40 4.34
CA GLY A 65 13.03 -12.09 4.97
C GLY A 65 12.02 -11.21 4.25
N LEU A 66 12.11 -11.12 2.92
CA LEU A 66 11.19 -10.35 2.08
C LEU A 66 9.73 -10.84 2.22
N VAL A 67 9.51 -12.15 2.31
CA VAL A 67 8.17 -12.73 2.55
C VAL A 67 7.62 -12.25 3.90
N PHE A 68 8.40 -12.36 4.98
CA PHE A 68 7.94 -11.96 6.32
C PHE A 68 7.77 -10.44 6.45
N ILE A 69 8.61 -9.64 5.78
CA ILE A 69 8.42 -8.19 5.67
C ILE A 69 7.07 -7.89 5.01
N ASN A 70 6.77 -8.52 3.87
CA ASN A 70 5.48 -8.35 3.20
C ASN A 70 4.33 -8.84 4.09
N PHE A 71 4.52 -9.92 4.84
CA PHE A 71 3.51 -10.46 5.74
C PHE A 71 3.11 -9.49 6.85
N ALA A 72 4.08 -8.80 7.45
CA ALA A 72 3.81 -7.76 8.45
C ALA A 72 2.89 -6.66 7.88
N PHE A 73 3.17 -6.16 6.68
CA PHE A 73 2.32 -5.17 6.02
C PHE A 73 0.97 -5.73 5.56
N VAL A 74 0.93 -7.00 5.12
CA VAL A 74 -0.32 -7.66 4.73
C VAL A 74 -1.26 -7.80 5.93
N ILE A 75 -0.77 -8.27 7.08
CA ILE A 75 -1.59 -8.41 8.29
C ILE A 75 -2.09 -7.04 8.76
N ALA A 76 -1.21 -6.04 8.85
CA ALA A 76 -1.59 -4.69 9.23
C ALA A 76 -2.65 -4.08 8.29
N GLY A 77 -2.48 -4.26 6.98
CA GLY A 77 -3.45 -3.81 5.98
C GLY A 77 -4.78 -4.56 6.07
N ALA A 78 -4.76 -5.86 6.35
CA ALA A 78 -5.94 -6.67 6.56
C ALA A 78 -6.72 -6.26 7.82
N ALA A 79 -6.00 -5.98 8.90
CA ALA A 79 -6.57 -5.48 10.15
C ALA A 79 -7.23 -4.10 9.97
N LEU A 80 -6.57 -3.22 9.20
CA LEU A 80 -7.14 -1.93 8.82
C LEU A 80 -8.41 -2.09 7.97
N VAL A 81 -8.39 -2.97 6.97
CA VAL A 81 -9.55 -3.25 6.10
C VAL A 81 -10.75 -3.74 6.93
N ALA A 82 -10.54 -4.68 7.85
CA ALA A 82 -11.62 -5.15 8.72
C ALA A 82 -12.17 -4.04 9.62
N SER A 83 -11.30 -3.15 10.12
CA SER A 83 -11.72 -2.05 10.99
C SER A 83 -12.49 -0.98 10.24
N ILE A 84 -12.07 -0.65 9.03
CA ILE A 84 -12.78 0.29 8.16
C ILE A 84 -14.17 -0.25 7.81
N ASP A 85 -14.28 -1.54 7.46
CA ASP A 85 -15.57 -2.14 7.11
C ASP A 85 -16.59 -2.03 8.25
N GLU A 86 -16.13 -2.32 9.48
CA GLU A 86 -16.93 -2.22 10.70
C GLU A 86 -17.43 -0.79 10.96
N GLU A 87 -16.54 0.21 10.84
CA GLU A 87 -16.86 1.63 10.98
C GLU A 87 -17.84 2.10 9.89
N LEU A 88 -17.63 1.68 8.64
CA LEU A 88 -18.55 1.99 7.54
C LEU A 88 -19.93 1.33 7.74
N ALA A 89 -20.00 0.23 8.50
CA ALA A 89 -21.26 -0.40 8.86
C ALA A 89 -21.98 0.29 10.04
N GLY A 90 -21.39 1.35 10.59
CA GLY A 90 -21.90 2.14 11.70
C GLY A 90 -21.66 1.48 13.06
N ARG A 91 -20.69 0.57 13.17
CA ARG A 91 -20.30 -0.09 14.42
C ARG A 91 -18.92 0.41 14.85
N GLU A 92 -18.72 0.58 16.15
CA GLU A 92 -17.42 1.00 16.68
C GLU A 92 -16.38 -0.10 16.48
N SER A 93 -15.17 0.30 16.08
CA SER A 93 -14.06 -0.61 15.87
C SER A 93 -12.81 -0.15 16.61
N SER A 94 -11.79 -1.00 16.63
CA SER A 94 -10.56 -0.77 17.37
C SER A 94 -9.38 -1.51 16.75
N LEU A 95 -8.16 -1.18 17.19
CA LEU A 95 -6.96 -1.94 16.80
C LEU A 95 -7.08 -3.43 17.12
N GLY A 96 -7.57 -3.75 18.34
CA GLY A 96 -7.78 -5.12 18.77
C GLY A 96 -8.77 -5.86 17.88
N TYR A 97 -9.89 -5.22 17.52
CA TYR A 97 -10.87 -5.78 16.59
C TYR A 97 -10.24 -6.12 15.23
N GLY A 98 -9.53 -5.15 14.63
CA GLY A 98 -8.89 -5.33 13.34
C GLY A 98 -7.89 -6.49 13.33
N PHE A 99 -6.97 -6.52 14.30
CA PHE A 99 -5.97 -7.59 14.37
C PHE A 99 -6.61 -8.95 14.69
N ALA A 100 -7.60 -9.02 15.57
CA ALA A 100 -8.32 -10.26 15.84
C ALA A 100 -8.96 -10.85 14.57
N LYS A 101 -9.60 -10.00 13.74
CA LYS A 101 -10.14 -10.42 12.44
C LYS A 101 -9.05 -10.86 11.48
N ALA A 102 -7.94 -10.12 11.38
CA ALA A 102 -6.82 -10.46 10.52
C ALA A 102 -6.16 -11.79 10.91
N PHE A 103 -6.00 -12.06 12.21
CA PHE A 103 -5.48 -13.32 12.72
C PHE A 103 -6.39 -14.52 12.44
N GLY A 104 -7.70 -14.30 12.26
CA GLY A 104 -8.62 -15.32 11.75
C GLY A 104 -8.35 -15.74 10.28
N ARG A 105 -7.47 -15.02 9.56
CA ARG A 105 -7.18 -15.23 8.12
C ARG A 105 -5.68 -15.38 7.82
N LEU A 106 -4.87 -15.83 8.78
CA LEU A 106 -3.40 -15.95 8.61
C LEU A 106 -2.98 -16.76 7.38
N GLY A 107 -3.62 -17.88 7.09
CA GLY A 107 -3.29 -18.73 5.93
C GLY A 107 -3.37 -17.97 4.59
N PRO A 108 -4.56 -17.45 4.21
CA PRO A 108 -4.71 -16.60 3.03
C PRO A 108 -3.76 -15.39 3.01
N LEU A 109 -3.56 -14.72 4.14
CA LEU A 109 -2.66 -13.56 4.24
C LEU A 109 -1.20 -13.94 4.02
N PHE A 110 -0.77 -15.10 4.51
CA PHE A 110 0.59 -15.60 4.32
C PHE A 110 0.85 -15.97 2.86
N THR A 111 -0.07 -16.69 2.22
CA THR A 111 0.02 -16.97 0.78
C THR A 111 0.05 -15.67 -0.02
N TRP A 112 -0.75 -14.67 0.36
CA TRP A 112 -0.74 -13.38 -0.28
C TRP A 112 0.61 -12.65 -0.13
N SER A 113 1.25 -12.73 1.04
CA SER A 113 2.59 -12.15 1.23
C SER A 113 3.68 -12.80 0.39
N ILE A 114 3.59 -14.11 0.13
CA ILE A 114 4.52 -14.81 -0.77
C ILE A 114 4.35 -14.27 -2.19
N ILE A 115 3.11 -14.16 -2.68
CA ILE A 115 2.83 -13.62 -4.02
C ILE A 115 3.34 -12.18 -4.14
N ARG A 116 3.10 -11.34 -3.12
CA ARG A 116 3.63 -9.96 -3.09
C ARG A 116 5.15 -9.92 -3.11
N ALA A 117 5.82 -10.80 -2.35
CA ALA A 117 7.27 -10.89 -2.33
C ALA A 117 7.82 -11.29 -3.70
N ILE A 118 7.24 -12.30 -4.35
CA ILE A 118 7.63 -12.74 -5.71
C ILE A 118 7.51 -11.58 -6.71
N VAL A 119 6.36 -10.89 -6.74
CA VAL A 119 6.17 -9.76 -7.67
C VAL A 119 7.14 -8.61 -7.36
N SER A 120 7.39 -8.33 -6.08
CA SER A 120 8.37 -7.33 -5.67
C SER A 120 9.78 -7.70 -6.12
N SER A 121 10.17 -8.97 -6.00
CA SER A 121 11.45 -9.48 -6.50
C SER A 121 11.58 -9.37 -8.02
N ILE A 122 10.53 -9.71 -8.77
CA ILE A 122 10.52 -9.60 -10.24
C ILE A 122 10.68 -8.13 -10.66
N LEU A 123 9.89 -7.22 -10.07
CA LEU A 123 9.99 -5.79 -10.36
C LEU A 123 11.34 -5.20 -9.94
N GLY A 124 11.93 -5.70 -8.85
CA GLY A 124 13.26 -5.34 -8.39
C GLY A 124 14.36 -5.82 -9.35
N ALA A 125 14.27 -7.06 -9.82
CA ALA A 125 15.21 -7.65 -10.76
C ALA A 125 15.22 -6.88 -12.10
N ILE A 126 14.04 -6.56 -12.65
CA ILE A 126 13.92 -5.75 -13.88
C ILE A 126 14.65 -4.42 -13.70
N ARG A 127 14.51 -3.75 -12.56
CA ARG A 127 15.19 -2.45 -12.31
C ARG A 127 16.71 -2.59 -12.22
N SER A 128 17.21 -3.71 -11.70
CA SER A 128 18.65 -3.93 -11.56
C SER A 128 19.38 -4.15 -12.89
N GLU A 129 18.68 -4.55 -13.94
CA GLU A 129 19.25 -4.78 -15.28
C GLU A 129 19.40 -3.49 -16.12
N GLY A 130 18.85 -2.36 -15.67
CA GLY A 130 18.71 -1.13 -16.47
C GLY A 130 19.99 -0.36 -16.81
N GLY A 131 21.16 -0.71 -16.28
CA GLY A 131 22.41 0.04 -16.50
C GLY A 131 22.30 1.53 -16.12
N SER A 132 23.15 2.39 -16.69
CA SER A 132 23.07 3.86 -16.55
C SER A 132 22.70 4.53 -17.88
N GLY A 133 21.88 5.59 -17.85
CA GLY A 133 21.52 6.39 -19.03
C GLY A 133 20.08 6.16 -19.54
N VAL A 134 19.86 6.30 -20.85
CA VAL A 134 18.53 6.18 -21.48
C VAL A 134 17.92 4.77 -21.30
N GLY A 135 18.76 3.73 -21.29
CA GLY A 135 18.33 2.36 -20.98
C GLY A 135 17.71 2.23 -19.57
N ALA A 136 18.29 2.92 -18.58
CA ALA A 136 17.77 2.93 -17.22
C ALA A 136 16.41 3.63 -17.14
N LEU A 137 16.21 4.70 -17.93
CA LEU A 137 14.92 5.39 -18.01
C LEU A 137 13.83 4.47 -18.59
N VAL A 138 14.11 3.76 -19.68
CA VAL A 138 13.16 2.84 -20.30
C VAL A 138 12.82 1.68 -19.35
N THR A 139 13.83 1.06 -18.73
CA THR A 139 13.63 -0.05 -17.78
C THR A 139 12.83 0.38 -16.55
N ASN A 140 13.09 1.58 -16.01
CA ASN A 140 12.30 2.14 -14.91
C ASN A 140 10.86 2.47 -15.31
N LEU A 141 10.63 2.94 -16.54
CA LEU A 141 9.29 3.18 -17.08
C LEU A 141 8.51 1.85 -17.22
N VAL A 142 9.13 0.80 -17.75
CA VAL A 142 8.49 -0.52 -17.85
C VAL A 142 8.19 -1.10 -16.47
N ALA A 143 9.14 -1.05 -15.54
CA ALA A 143 8.93 -1.53 -14.18
C ALA A 143 7.85 -0.74 -13.42
N SER A 144 7.77 0.58 -13.65
CA SER A 144 6.73 1.42 -13.04
C SER A 144 5.35 1.18 -13.65
N ALA A 145 5.25 0.96 -14.96
CA ALA A 145 4.01 0.57 -15.63
C ALA A 145 3.52 -0.80 -15.14
N GLY A 146 4.41 -1.78 -15.01
CA GLY A 146 4.11 -3.08 -14.41
C GLY A 146 3.62 -2.97 -12.97
N ALA A 147 4.26 -2.13 -12.15
CA ALA A 147 3.83 -1.86 -10.79
C ALA A 147 2.43 -1.20 -10.73
N ALA A 148 2.14 -0.27 -11.66
CA ALA A 148 0.84 0.37 -11.76
C ALA A 148 -0.26 -0.64 -12.14
N ALA A 149 -0.01 -1.47 -13.16
CA ALA A 149 -0.94 -2.53 -13.57
C ALA A 149 -1.19 -3.53 -12.42
N TRP A 150 -0.14 -3.94 -11.72
CA TRP A 150 -0.25 -4.81 -10.54
C TRP A 150 -1.09 -4.16 -9.44
N SER A 151 -0.86 -2.87 -9.13
CA SER A 151 -1.63 -2.15 -8.12
C SER A 151 -3.12 -2.05 -8.47
N ILE A 152 -3.46 -1.98 -9.76
CA ILE A 152 -4.86 -1.97 -10.23
C ILE A 152 -5.48 -3.35 -10.01
N VAL A 153 -4.84 -4.40 -10.51
CA VAL A 153 -5.34 -5.78 -10.40
C VAL A 153 -5.53 -6.20 -8.94
N THR A 154 -4.66 -5.70 -8.05
CA THR A 154 -4.60 -6.12 -6.65
C THR A 154 -5.33 -5.20 -5.69
N PHE A 155 -5.99 -4.17 -6.22
CA PHE A 155 -6.63 -3.11 -5.44
C PHE A 155 -7.67 -3.63 -4.43
N PHE A 156 -8.40 -4.70 -4.78
CA PHE A 156 -9.42 -5.32 -3.92
C PHE A 156 -8.97 -6.65 -3.29
N VAL A 157 -7.72 -7.08 -3.45
CA VAL A 157 -7.30 -8.39 -2.93
C VAL A 157 -7.46 -8.49 -1.42
N THR A 158 -7.05 -7.47 -0.67
CA THR A 158 -7.20 -7.48 0.80
C THR A 158 -8.69 -7.48 1.22
N PRO A 159 -9.58 -6.61 0.68
CA PRO A 159 -11.02 -6.74 0.90
C PRO A 159 -11.61 -8.10 0.51
N CYS A 160 -11.23 -8.67 -0.63
CA CYS A 160 -11.64 -9.99 -1.08
C CYS A 160 -11.28 -11.09 -0.05
N ILE A 161 -10.08 -11.06 0.51
CA ILE A 161 -9.64 -12.00 1.54
C ILE A 161 -10.41 -11.78 2.85
N MET A 162 -10.53 -10.53 3.29
CA MET A 162 -11.04 -10.21 4.62
C MET A 162 -12.56 -10.22 4.71
N LEU A 163 -13.24 -9.65 3.72
CA LEU A 163 -14.69 -9.45 3.69
C LEU A 163 -15.36 -10.54 2.86
N GLY A 164 -14.81 -10.86 1.69
CA GLY A 164 -15.29 -11.95 0.83
C GLY A 164 -14.92 -13.35 1.31
N GLY A 165 -13.95 -13.45 2.23
CA GLY A 165 -13.51 -14.70 2.82
C GLY A 165 -12.72 -15.61 1.88
N GLU A 166 -12.18 -15.06 0.81
CA GLU A 166 -11.47 -15.80 -0.23
C GLU A 166 -10.03 -16.16 0.18
N SER A 167 -9.48 -17.23 -0.39
CA SER A 167 -8.04 -17.49 -0.33
C SER A 167 -7.28 -16.58 -1.32
N ALA A 168 -5.97 -16.46 -1.18
CA ALA A 168 -5.18 -15.46 -1.89
C ALA A 168 -5.34 -15.48 -3.42
N ILE A 169 -5.30 -16.67 -4.05
CA ILE A 169 -5.38 -16.79 -5.51
C ILE A 169 -6.79 -16.45 -6.03
N PRO A 170 -7.88 -17.04 -5.48
CA PRO A 170 -9.25 -16.60 -5.79
C PRO A 170 -9.47 -15.10 -5.57
N ALA A 171 -8.90 -14.52 -4.50
CA ALA A 171 -9.01 -13.09 -4.23
C ALA A 171 -8.40 -12.21 -5.32
N ILE A 172 -7.26 -12.61 -5.90
CA ILE A 172 -6.66 -11.92 -7.06
C ILE A 172 -7.58 -12.02 -8.28
N LYS A 173 -8.12 -13.21 -8.55
CA LYS A 173 -9.05 -13.41 -9.68
C LYS A 173 -10.31 -12.56 -9.51
N LYS A 174 -10.94 -12.58 -8.34
CA LYS A 174 -12.12 -11.77 -8.05
C LYS A 174 -11.80 -10.29 -8.09
N SER A 175 -10.71 -9.84 -7.48
CA SER A 175 -10.26 -8.43 -7.57
C SER A 175 -10.13 -7.98 -9.02
N SER A 176 -9.48 -8.79 -9.87
CA SER A 176 -9.37 -8.51 -11.30
C SER A 176 -10.72 -8.50 -12.03
N HIS A 177 -11.66 -9.37 -11.66
CA HIS A 177 -13.00 -9.43 -12.23
C HIS A 177 -13.79 -8.17 -11.87
N ILE A 178 -13.85 -7.83 -10.57
CA ILE A 178 -14.55 -6.64 -10.10
C ILE A 178 -13.95 -5.41 -10.81
N VAL A 179 -12.61 -5.28 -10.88
CA VAL A 179 -11.90 -4.21 -11.62
C VAL A 179 -12.36 -4.11 -13.07
N LYS A 180 -12.33 -5.23 -13.81
CA LYS A 180 -12.70 -5.26 -15.24
C LYS A 180 -14.18 -4.94 -15.46
N GLU A 181 -15.06 -5.51 -14.64
CA GLU A 181 -16.51 -5.43 -14.78
C GLU A 181 -17.05 -4.04 -14.42
N LYS A 182 -16.60 -3.47 -13.29
CA LYS A 182 -17.16 -2.22 -12.76
C LYS A 182 -16.37 -0.97 -13.15
N TRP A 183 -15.08 -1.11 -13.55
CA TRP A 183 -14.21 0.06 -13.84
C TRP A 183 -13.53 0.07 -15.22
N GLY A 184 -13.58 -1.02 -16.01
CA GLY A 184 -13.00 -1.07 -17.36
C GLY A 184 -11.49 -0.78 -17.42
N THR A 185 -10.97 -0.47 -18.63
CA THR A 185 -9.55 -0.08 -18.84
C THR A 185 -9.24 1.38 -18.46
N GLN A 186 -10.26 2.19 -18.16
CA GLN A 186 -10.11 3.62 -17.86
C GLN A 186 -10.04 3.89 -16.35
N VAL A 187 -8.98 3.38 -15.71
CA VAL A 187 -8.75 3.57 -14.26
C VAL A 187 -8.31 5.01 -13.98
N ALA A 188 -9.27 5.94 -13.92
CA ALA A 188 -9.04 7.35 -13.61
C ALA A 188 -9.19 7.70 -12.11
N GLY A 189 -9.74 6.79 -11.29
CA GLY A 189 -10.04 7.06 -9.87
C GLY A 189 -8.81 7.19 -8.97
N GLY A 190 -7.74 6.43 -9.24
CA GLY A 190 -6.54 6.40 -8.39
C GLY A 190 -5.63 7.64 -8.51
N VAL A 191 -5.70 8.35 -9.65
CA VAL A 191 -4.82 9.50 -9.95
C VAL A 191 -5.06 10.65 -8.95
N ARG A 192 -6.29 10.82 -8.46
CA ARG A 192 -6.69 11.98 -7.64
C ARG A 192 -6.32 11.84 -6.17
N ILE A 193 -6.50 10.64 -5.60
CA ILE A 193 -5.99 10.31 -4.26
C ILE A 193 -4.45 10.40 -4.26
N GLY A 194 -3.82 9.95 -5.34
CA GLY A 194 -2.38 10.11 -5.57
C GLY A 194 -1.94 11.57 -5.57
N LEU A 195 -2.69 12.48 -6.21
CA LEU A 195 -2.37 13.90 -6.30
C LEU A 195 -2.39 14.62 -4.93
N GLY A 196 -3.38 14.33 -4.09
CA GLY A 196 -3.47 14.92 -2.74
C GLY A 196 -2.34 14.45 -1.82
N VAL A 197 -1.96 13.18 -1.92
CA VAL A 197 -0.83 12.61 -1.19
C VAL A 197 0.51 13.15 -1.74
N ALA A 198 0.61 13.36 -3.05
CA ALA A 198 1.82 13.91 -3.67
C ALA A 198 2.18 15.29 -3.09
N LEU A 199 1.20 16.11 -2.72
CA LEU A 199 1.44 17.39 -2.02
C LEU A 199 2.10 17.23 -0.64
N ILE A 200 2.01 16.05 -0.02
CA ILE A 200 2.68 15.75 1.25
C ILE A 200 4.07 15.16 0.98
N ILE A 201 4.20 14.29 -0.03
CA ILE A 201 5.46 13.59 -0.35
C ILE A 201 6.47 14.52 -1.03
N ILE A 202 6.03 15.40 -1.94
CA ILE A 202 6.91 16.30 -2.71
C ILE A 202 7.76 17.21 -1.79
N PRO A 203 7.18 17.92 -0.80
CA PRO A 203 7.99 18.69 0.16
C PRO A 203 9.00 17.82 0.91
N GLY A 204 8.62 16.62 1.32
CA GLY A 204 9.54 15.68 1.97
C GLY A 204 10.72 15.30 1.07
N VAL A 205 10.47 15.03 -0.21
CA VAL A 205 11.54 14.76 -1.20
C VAL A 205 12.45 15.98 -1.38
N LEU A 206 11.88 17.17 -1.50
CA LEU A 206 12.65 18.42 -1.63
C LEU A 206 13.56 18.65 -0.40
N ILE A 207 13.06 18.36 0.80
CA ILE A 207 13.84 18.43 2.04
C ILE A 207 15.00 17.42 2.00
N VAL A 208 14.75 16.17 1.61
CA VAL A 208 15.82 15.16 1.49
C VAL A 208 16.89 15.59 0.49
N VAL A 209 16.48 16.07 -0.69
CA VAL A 209 17.41 16.57 -1.73
C VAL A 209 18.22 17.75 -1.21
N GLY A 210 17.57 18.72 -0.54
CA GLY A 210 18.25 19.84 0.10
C GLY A 210 19.25 19.39 1.17
N GLY A 211 18.91 18.35 1.95
CA GLY A 211 19.81 17.74 2.93
C GLY A 211 21.06 17.12 2.29
N PHE A 212 20.92 16.43 1.15
CA PHE A 212 22.07 15.93 0.40
C PHE A 212 22.96 17.07 -0.14
N MET A 213 22.38 18.19 -0.57
CA MET A 213 23.16 19.36 -0.99
C MET A 213 23.94 19.98 0.17
N LEU A 214 23.37 20.00 1.37
CA LEU A 214 24.00 20.48 2.61
C LEU A 214 25.10 19.55 3.14
N ALA A 215 25.17 18.29 2.68
CA ALA A 215 26.16 17.32 3.14
C ALA A 215 27.60 17.77 2.86
N ASN A 216 27.80 18.55 1.80
CA ASN A 216 29.11 19.13 1.46
C ASN A 216 29.52 20.31 2.36
N ILE A 217 28.61 20.83 3.19
CA ILE A 217 28.82 22.00 4.06
C ILE A 217 28.92 21.56 5.53
N SER A 218 27.98 20.72 6.00
CA SER A 218 28.06 20.15 7.35
C SER A 218 27.36 18.80 7.44
N GLY A 219 28.12 17.76 7.79
CA GLY A 219 27.60 16.40 7.95
C GLY A 219 26.43 16.29 8.95
N PRO A 220 26.54 16.85 10.17
CA PRO A 220 25.47 16.76 11.17
C PRO A 220 24.18 17.48 10.75
N ALA A 221 24.25 18.68 10.18
CA ALA A 221 23.06 19.40 9.75
C ALA A 221 22.41 18.74 8.53
N ALA A 222 23.21 18.24 7.59
CA ALA A 222 22.72 17.46 6.46
C ALA A 222 21.95 16.22 6.92
N LEU A 223 22.50 15.47 7.89
CA LEU A 223 21.83 14.30 8.45
C LEU A 223 20.49 14.67 9.10
N ALA A 224 20.45 15.74 9.90
CA ALA A 224 19.21 16.22 10.52
C ALA A 224 18.13 16.57 9.48
N VAL A 225 18.51 17.27 8.41
CA VAL A 225 17.60 17.65 7.32
C VAL A 225 17.11 16.42 6.55
N ILE A 226 17.99 15.47 6.24
CA ILE A 226 17.62 14.22 5.56
C ILE A 226 16.62 13.41 6.41
N VAL A 227 16.89 13.26 7.71
CA VAL A 227 15.99 12.55 8.63
C VAL A 227 14.62 13.22 8.69
N LEU A 228 14.57 14.55 8.79
CA LEU A 228 13.32 15.29 8.78
C LEU A 228 12.53 15.08 7.48
N GLY A 229 13.19 15.15 6.33
CA GLY A 229 12.57 14.87 5.04
C GLY A 229 12.03 13.42 4.95
N ALA A 230 12.80 12.44 5.42
CA ALA A 230 12.40 11.04 5.46
C ALA A 230 11.16 10.82 6.35
N LEU A 231 11.06 11.48 7.50
CA LEU A 231 9.89 11.43 8.38
C LEU A 231 8.64 12.00 7.71
N VAL A 232 8.76 13.13 6.99
CA VAL A 232 7.65 13.72 6.24
C VAL A 232 7.17 12.78 5.14
N ILE A 233 8.10 12.17 4.38
CA ILE A 233 7.77 11.18 3.35
C ILE A 233 7.05 9.98 3.99
N LEU A 234 7.60 9.45 5.09
CA LEU A 234 7.02 8.31 5.80
C LEU A 234 5.58 8.60 6.23
N PHE A 235 5.34 9.76 6.83
CA PHE A 235 4.01 10.18 7.27
C PHE A 235 3.03 10.30 6.08
N GLY A 236 3.50 10.86 4.95
CA GLY A 236 2.72 10.90 3.71
C GLY A 236 2.35 9.51 3.18
N ILE A 237 3.28 8.55 3.22
CA ILE A 237 3.04 7.16 2.82
C ILE A 237 2.00 6.49 3.74
N LEU A 238 2.09 6.70 5.05
CA LEU A 238 1.15 6.13 6.03
C LEU A 238 -0.28 6.63 5.78
N ILE A 239 -0.45 7.95 5.61
CA ILE A 239 -1.75 8.55 5.27
C ILE A 239 -2.26 8.01 3.94
N SER A 240 -1.40 7.93 2.93
CA SER A 240 -1.77 7.39 1.61
C SER A 240 -2.29 5.97 1.71
N SER A 241 -1.61 5.12 2.48
CA SER A 241 -2.00 3.73 2.69
C SER A 241 -3.38 3.64 3.35
N ALA A 242 -3.63 4.45 4.38
CA ALA A 242 -4.92 4.48 5.06
C ALA A 242 -6.06 4.97 4.16
N LEU A 243 -5.85 6.06 3.42
CA LEU A 243 -6.85 6.58 2.48
C LEU A 243 -7.16 5.60 1.35
N LYS A 244 -6.13 4.91 0.83
CA LYS A 244 -6.30 3.85 -0.19
C LYS A 244 -7.09 2.68 0.37
N ALA A 245 -6.86 2.28 1.61
CA ALA A 245 -7.64 1.23 2.26
C ALA A 245 -9.11 1.65 2.44
N ILE A 246 -9.36 2.88 2.93
CA ILE A 246 -10.74 3.42 3.07
C ILE A 246 -11.47 3.38 1.74
N PHE A 247 -10.82 3.90 0.69
CA PHE A 247 -11.39 3.96 -0.64
C PHE A 247 -11.62 2.55 -1.22
N SER A 248 -10.68 1.63 -1.02
CA SER A 248 -10.80 0.23 -1.47
C SER A 248 -11.98 -0.49 -0.80
N VAL A 249 -12.16 -0.33 0.52
CA VAL A 249 -13.30 -0.93 1.22
C VAL A 249 -14.62 -0.30 0.78
N ALA A 250 -14.71 1.03 0.69
CA ALA A 250 -15.94 1.69 0.26
C ALA A 250 -16.37 1.25 -1.15
N LEU A 251 -15.41 1.15 -2.09
CA LEU A 251 -15.67 0.65 -3.43
C LEU A 251 -16.01 -0.85 -3.45
N TYR A 252 -15.37 -1.65 -2.61
CA TYR A 252 -15.67 -3.08 -2.51
C TYR A 252 -17.10 -3.32 -2.03
N ARG A 253 -17.53 -2.60 -0.99
CA ARG A 253 -18.91 -2.66 -0.47
C ARG A 253 -19.93 -2.24 -1.52
N PHE A 254 -19.64 -1.15 -2.24
CA PHE A 254 -20.48 -0.71 -3.35
C PHE A 254 -20.55 -1.73 -4.49
N ALA A 255 -19.42 -2.34 -4.86
CA ALA A 255 -19.38 -3.32 -5.95
C ALA A 255 -20.12 -4.63 -5.62
N ASN A 256 -20.28 -4.95 -4.33
CA ASN A 256 -21.06 -6.09 -3.83
C ASN A 256 -22.45 -5.69 -3.31
N ASP A 257 -22.95 -4.51 -3.69
CA ASP A 257 -24.31 -4.01 -3.38
C ASP A 257 -24.64 -4.00 -1.88
N GLU A 258 -23.66 -3.70 -1.03
CA GLU A 258 -23.90 -3.62 0.40
C GLU A 258 -24.77 -2.40 0.79
N PRO A 259 -25.78 -2.59 1.68
CA PRO A 259 -26.75 -1.55 2.00
C PRO A 259 -26.16 -0.39 2.83
N LYS A 260 -25.04 -0.62 3.51
CA LYS A 260 -24.38 0.40 4.35
C LYS A 260 -23.07 0.83 3.71
N LEU A 261 -23.03 2.06 3.20
CA LEU A 261 -21.83 2.65 2.58
C LEU A 261 -21.16 3.70 3.49
N GLY A 262 -21.55 3.75 4.77
CA GLY A 262 -21.10 4.78 5.71
C GLY A 262 -21.42 6.20 5.21
N PRO A 263 -20.45 7.13 5.19
CA PRO A 263 -20.68 8.50 4.72
C PRO A 263 -20.77 8.62 3.19
N PHE A 264 -20.52 7.55 2.43
CA PHE A 264 -20.48 7.58 0.98
C PHE A 264 -21.87 7.34 0.38
N THR A 265 -22.22 8.07 -0.68
CA THR A 265 -23.47 7.80 -1.41
C THR A 265 -23.21 6.89 -2.60
N GLY A 266 -24.20 6.07 -2.97
CA GLY A 266 -24.11 5.25 -4.18
C GLY A 266 -23.89 6.10 -5.43
N GLN A 267 -24.46 7.32 -5.47
CA GLN A 267 -24.24 8.26 -6.57
C GLN A 267 -22.76 8.72 -6.66
N GLU A 268 -22.12 9.05 -5.55
CA GLU A 268 -20.70 9.46 -5.52
C GLU A 268 -19.76 8.32 -5.92
N LEU A 269 -20.04 7.11 -5.42
CA LEU A 269 -19.25 5.94 -5.79
C LEU A 269 -19.47 5.60 -7.25
N SER A 270 -20.71 5.66 -7.75
CA SER A 270 -21.06 5.45 -9.16
C SER A 270 -20.51 6.51 -10.12
N ALA A 271 -20.34 7.75 -9.66
CA ALA A 271 -19.76 8.83 -10.46
C ALA A 271 -18.26 8.62 -10.75
N VAL A 272 -17.57 7.82 -9.91
CA VAL A 272 -16.23 7.32 -10.24
C VAL A 272 -16.27 6.19 -11.28
N LEU A 273 -17.43 5.55 -11.49
CA LEU A 273 -17.63 4.37 -12.36
C LEU A 273 -18.04 4.73 -13.78
N THR A 274 -18.80 5.81 -14.00
CA THR A 274 -19.28 6.19 -15.34
C THR A 274 -18.22 6.98 -16.11
N SER A 275 -17.21 6.24 -16.56
CA SER A 275 -16.40 6.57 -17.73
C SER A 275 -17.23 6.38 -19.01
N LYS A 276 -18.19 7.28 -19.25
CA LYS A 276 -18.61 7.60 -20.62
C LYS A 276 -18.29 9.06 -20.92
#